data_AF-A0A171AIT3-F1
#
_entry.id   AF-A0A171AIT3-F1
#
_cell.length_a   1.000
_cell.length_b   1.000
_cell.length_c   1.000
_cell.angle_alpha   90.00
_cell.angle_beta   90.00
_cell.angle_gamma   90.00
#
_symmetry.space_group_name_H-M   'P 1'
#
loop_
_entity.id
_entity.type
_entity.pdbx_description
1 polymer ?
#
loop_
_entity_poly.entity_id
_entity_poly.type
_entity_poly.pdbx_seq_one_letter_code
_entity_poly.pdbx_strand_id
1 'polypeptide(L)'
;MRKVIAAIFICVIFSHVHSQTKIGGTTGPSDANAYLELGDAANGKKGMLLPRVNLNLTTSPAPLTSHVKGMLVYNKTTNGTNLPYVSEGIYYNDGTQWIKIIDISSTSSLTNAENGLSKSGANTVQLGGSLIKPTTITASSVNTFSLSGLQPGSKSDSLIVSDPSGVLRKISFNELIQNLNATNGLSYDPSTHTISFGGNLTRPTTINTDATNTLSITGLQTGSDADNILVADPATGVVKSVSASSMASGRKVAVYKATDGQLNFPTPYPISSADKIQVYRNGAEIDFSATAGASSIILKPDAVFDSGCFAGDEIKIYQWK
;
A
#
# COMPACT_ATOMS: atom_id res chain seq x y z
N MET A 1 74.66 29.63 -99.71
CA MET A 1 74.72 29.00 -98.37
C MET A 1 73.89 29.86 -97.42
N ARG A 2 72.75 29.36 -96.93
CA ARG A 2 72.51 29.01 -95.50
C ARG A 2 72.47 30.26 -94.60
N LYS A 3 71.41 30.61 -93.87
CA LYS A 3 70.33 29.82 -93.25
C LYS A 3 69.20 30.77 -92.79
N VAL A 4 67.97 30.37 -93.09
CA VAL A 4 66.76 30.57 -92.27
C VAL A 4 67.02 30.00 -90.87
N ILE A 5 66.50 30.62 -89.80
CA ILE A 5 66.01 30.05 -88.52
C ILE A 5 65.61 31.27 -87.66
N ALA A 6 64.35 31.68 -87.69
CA ALA A 6 63.23 31.18 -86.88
C ALA A 6 63.15 31.88 -85.52
N ALA A 7 62.03 32.58 -85.34
CA ALA A 7 61.58 33.19 -84.12
C ALA A 7 61.63 32.21 -82.94
N ILE A 8 62.21 32.66 -81.82
CA ILE A 8 61.87 32.13 -80.51
C ILE A 8 61.46 33.33 -79.67
N PHE A 9 60.15 33.60 -79.72
CA PHE A 9 59.43 34.30 -78.67
C PHE A 9 59.62 33.46 -77.41
N ILE A 10 60.63 33.77 -76.59
CA ILE A 10 60.78 33.19 -75.26
C ILE A 10 59.59 33.73 -74.46
N CYS A 11 58.53 32.92 -74.45
CA CYS A 11 57.46 32.97 -73.48
C CYS A 11 58.13 32.70 -72.14
N VAL A 12 58.50 33.75 -71.41
CA VAL A 12 58.85 33.62 -69.98
C VAL A 12 57.54 33.31 -69.29
N ILE A 13 57.27 32.01 -69.18
CA ILE A 13 56.16 31.46 -68.41
C ILE A 13 56.36 31.98 -66.98
N PHE A 14 55.40 32.78 -66.50
CA PHE A 14 55.28 33.13 -65.09
C PHE A 14 54.91 31.86 -64.30
N SER A 15 55.86 30.94 -64.14
CA SER A 15 55.73 29.88 -63.14
C SER A 15 55.81 30.55 -61.78
N HIS A 16 54.67 30.59 -61.09
CA HIS A 16 54.58 31.01 -59.72
C HIS A 16 55.36 30.00 -58.86
N VAL A 17 56.62 30.32 -58.56
CA VAL A 17 57.43 29.54 -57.62
C VAL A 17 56.87 29.79 -56.23
N HIS A 18 56.00 28.90 -55.75
CA HIS A 18 55.53 28.92 -54.38
C HIS A 18 56.60 28.27 -53.48
N SER A 19 57.29 29.08 -52.69
CA SER A 19 58.24 28.59 -51.68
C SER A 19 57.51 28.28 -50.37
N GLN A 20 56.75 27.18 -50.35
CA GLN A 20 56.28 26.61 -49.09
C GLN A 20 57.48 26.03 -48.32
N THR A 21 57.68 26.47 -47.08
CA THR A 21 58.86 26.12 -46.30
C THR A 21 58.50 25.05 -45.28
N LYS A 22 58.80 23.79 -45.60
CA LYS A 22 58.91 22.72 -44.60
C LYS A 22 60.29 22.79 -43.97
N ILE A 23 60.35 23.02 -42.66
CA ILE A 23 61.60 23.15 -41.92
C ILE A 23 61.92 21.82 -41.22
N GLY A 24 62.93 21.12 -41.74
CA GLY A 24 63.41 19.85 -41.17
C GLY A 24 62.43 18.69 -41.26
N GLY A 25 62.77 17.59 -40.58
CA GLY A 25 61.92 16.40 -40.48
C GLY A 25 62.15 15.34 -41.57
N THR A 26 61.21 14.41 -41.70
CA THR A 26 61.22 13.38 -42.75
C THR A 26 61.01 13.98 -44.14
N THR A 27 61.61 13.38 -45.15
CA THR A 27 61.46 13.79 -46.55
C THR A 27 60.03 13.53 -47.05
N GLY A 28 59.38 14.53 -47.65
CA GLY A 28 58.05 14.41 -48.24
C GLY A 28 57.52 15.77 -48.71
N PRO A 29 56.41 15.81 -49.48
CA PRO A 29 55.76 17.07 -49.83
C PRO A 29 55.30 17.80 -48.55
N SER A 30 55.28 19.12 -48.59
CA SER A 30 54.69 19.90 -47.49
C SER A 30 53.18 20.07 -47.69
N ASP A 31 52.47 20.29 -46.59
CA ASP A 31 51.02 20.49 -46.61
C ASP A 31 50.64 21.75 -47.41
N ALA A 32 49.74 21.58 -48.38
CA ALA A 32 49.28 22.67 -49.25
C ALA A 32 48.48 23.76 -48.50
N ASN A 33 48.00 23.47 -47.29
CA ASN A 33 47.28 24.41 -46.44
C ASN A 33 48.19 25.15 -45.44
N ALA A 34 49.49 24.84 -45.42
CA ALA A 34 50.44 25.42 -44.48
C ALA A 34 51.42 26.37 -45.18
N TYR A 35 51.43 27.63 -44.76
CA TYR A 35 52.51 28.55 -45.14
C TYR A 35 53.84 28.21 -44.45
N LEU A 36 53.79 27.57 -43.27
CA LEU A 36 54.93 27.10 -42.50
C LEU A 36 54.60 25.72 -41.90
N GLU A 37 55.41 24.72 -42.22
CA GLU A 37 55.32 23.39 -41.65
C GLU A 37 56.63 23.06 -40.91
N LEU A 38 56.52 22.59 -39.67
CA LEU A 38 57.62 21.86 -39.04
C LEU A 38 57.42 20.38 -39.36
N GLY A 39 58.34 19.80 -40.12
CA GLY A 39 58.22 18.41 -40.53
C GLY A 39 58.29 17.46 -39.33
N ASP A 40 57.74 16.25 -39.49
CA ASP A 40 57.74 15.21 -38.46
C ASP A 40 59.14 14.98 -37.91
N ALA A 41 59.26 14.94 -36.58
CA ALA A 41 60.54 14.73 -35.94
C ALA A 41 61.03 13.30 -36.23
N ALA A 42 62.05 13.15 -37.09
CA ALA A 42 62.60 11.85 -37.52
C ALA A 42 63.00 10.88 -36.38
N ASN A 43 63.19 11.39 -35.16
CA ASN A 43 63.45 10.60 -33.94
C ASN A 43 62.55 11.00 -32.75
N GLY A 44 61.47 11.75 -32.98
CA GLY A 44 60.58 12.27 -31.93
C GLY A 44 61.17 13.34 -31.01
N LYS A 45 62.32 13.93 -31.36
CA LYS A 45 63.12 14.81 -30.48
C LYS A 45 63.11 16.31 -30.86
N LYS A 46 62.35 16.71 -31.87
CA LYS A 46 62.32 18.09 -32.37
C LYS A 46 60.88 18.62 -32.33
N GLY A 47 60.73 19.93 -32.24
CA GLY A 47 59.43 20.60 -32.23
C GLY A 47 59.58 22.12 -32.33
N MET A 48 58.47 22.84 -32.22
CA MET A 48 58.47 24.31 -32.18
C MET A 48 58.89 24.80 -30.80
N LEU A 49 60.00 25.52 -30.70
CA LEU A 49 60.32 26.28 -29.49
C LEU A 49 59.70 27.68 -29.59
N LEU A 50 58.62 27.90 -28.85
CA LEU A 50 57.95 29.20 -28.80
C LEU A 50 58.81 30.26 -28.08
N PRO A 51 58.65 31.55 -28.41
CA PRO A 51 59.21 32.64 -27.62
C PRO A 51 58.81 32.52 -26.15
N ARG A 52 59.80 32.57 -25.26
CA ARG A 52 59.59 32.44 -23.81
C ARG A 52 59.49 33.80 -23.15
N VAL A 53 58.32 34.13 -22.61
CA VAL A 53 58.02 35.43 -22.00
C VAL A 53 57.62 35.29 -20.52
N ASN A 54 57.64 36.40 -19.80
CA ASN A 54 57.08 36.50 -18.45
C ASN A 54 55.77 37.27 -18.53
N LEU A 55 54.63 36.57 -18.47
CA LEU A 55 53.33 37.23 -18.38
C LEU A 55 53.06 37.64 -16.93
N ASN A 56 52.29 38.69 -16.74
CA ASN A 56 51.92 39.16 -15.41
C ASN A 56 50.48 38.80 -15.04
N LEU A 57 49.54 39.12 -15.92
CA LEU A 57 48.10 38.83 -15.81
C LEU A 57 47.58 38.52 -17.22
N THR A 58 46.52 37.72 -17.34
CA THR A 58 45.97 37.39 -18.68
C THR A 58 45.45 38.63 -19.41
N THR A 59 44.95 39.62 -18.68
CA THR A 59 44.44 40.89 -19.22
C THR A 59 45.51 41.94 -19.49
N SER A 60 46.78 41.65 -19.22
CA SER A 60 47.88 42.57 -19.49
C SER A 60 48.54 42.22 -20.83
N PRO A 61 48.69 43.17 -21.77
CA PRO A 61 49.39 42.91 -23.03
C PRO A 61 50.88 42.66 -22.84
N ALA A 62 51.45 43.08 -21.69
CA ALA A 62 52.85 42.90 -21.38
C ALA A 62 53.29 41.42 -21.53
N PRO A 63 54.44 41.18 -22.17
CA PRO A 63 55.51 42.14 -22.52
C PRO A 63 55.30 42.90 -23.83
N LEU A 64 54.18 42.70 -24.54
CA LEU A 64 53.85 43.49 -25.71
C LEU A 64 53.32 44.87 -25.31
N THR A 65 53.39 45.83 -26.23
CA THR A 65 52.80 47.17 -26.05
C THR A 65 51.29 47.19 -26.26
N SER A 66 50.73 46.20 -26.97
CA SER A 66 49.30 45.96 -27.18
C SER A 66 49.06 44.47 -27.40
N HIS A 67 47.83 44.00 -27.16
CA HIS A 67 47.41 42.64 -27.51
C HIS A 67 47.44 42.43 -29.03
N VAL A 68 47.92 41.28 -29.48
CA VAL A 68 48.07 40.91 -30.90
C VAL A 68 47.42 39.56 -31.13
N LYS A 69 46.23 39.55 -31.74
CA LYS A 69 45.46 38.33 -31.99
C LYS A 69 46.28 37.29 -32.77
N GLY A 70 46.27 36.04 -32.28
CA GLY A 70 46.99 34.91 -32.86
C GLY A 70 48.44 34.75 -32.40
N MET A 71 48.98 35.67 -31.58
CA MET A 71 50.32 35.54 -31.01
C MET A 71 50.41 34.32 -30.10
N LEU A 72 51.40 33.45 -30.30
CA LEU A 72 51.68 32.26 -29.48
C LEU A 72 53.00 32.41 -28.71
N VAL A 73 52.95 32.18 -27.40
CA VAL A 73 54.13 32.27 -26.52
C VAL A 73 54.12 31.17 -25.47
N TYR A 74 55.30 30.86 -24.94
CA TYR A 74 55.44 30.08 -23.72
C TYR A 74 55.66 31.03 -22.53
N ASN A 75 54.73 31.03 -21.58
CA ASN A 75 54.85 31.79 -20.35
C ASN A 75 55.67 31.02 -19.31
N LYS A 76 56.65 31.68 -18.67
CA LYS A 76 57.52 31.10 -17.63
C LYS A 76 57.07 31.39 -16.19
N THR A 77 56.13 32.31 -15.99
CA THR A 77 55.78 32.82 -14.67
C THR A 77 54.45 32.24 -14.18
N THR A 78 54.39 31.95 -12.89
CA THR A 78 53.12 31.75 -12.18
C THR A 78 52.93 32.93 -11.25
N ASN A 79 51.82 33.67 -11.43
CA ASN A 79 51.51 34.85 -10.63
C ASN A 79 50.02 34.90 -10.32
N GLY A 80 49.67 34.76 -9.04
CA GLY A 80 48.30 34.77 -8.51
C GLY A 80 47.68 33.37 -8.33
N THR A 81 46.56 33.32 -7.61
CA THR A 81 45.77 32.10 -7.34
C THR A 81 44.34 32.18 -7.87
N ASN A 82 43.86 33.37 -8.24
CA ASN A 82 42.52 33.63 -8.80
C ASN A 82 42.64 34.41 -10.10
N LEU A 83 41.70 34.23 -11.04
CA LEU A 83 41.68 34.95 -12.31
C LEU A 83 41.74 36.48 -12.08
N PRO A 84 42.48 37.26 -12.91
CA PRO A 84 43.16 36.88 -14.15
C PRO A 84 44.64 36.44 -13.96
N TYR A 85 44.91 35.51 -13.04
CA TYR A 85 46.24 34.92 -12.83
C TYR A 85 46.80 34.25 -14.10
N VAL A 86 48.13 34.17 -14.16
CA VAL A 86 48.86 33.34 -15.14
C VAL A 86 49.61 32.23 -14.42
N SER A 87 49.78 31.12 -15.11
CA SER A 87 50.65 30.00 -14.73
C SER A 87 51.56 29.62 -15.89
N GLU A 88 52.65 28.90 -15.61
CA GLU A 88 53.54 28.38 -16.65
C GLU A 88 52.77 27.56 -17.70
N GLY A 89 53.08 27.75 -18.99
CA GLY A 89 52.46 27.03 -20.10
C GLY A 89 52.35 27.83 -21.40
N ILE A 90 51.69 27.24 -22.40
CA ILE A 90 51.47 27.87 -23.71
C ILE A 90 50.26 28.79 -23.64
N TYR A 91 50.40 30.01 -24.17
CA TYR A 91 49.31 30.98 -24.29
C TYR A 91 49.20 31.43 -25.74
N TYR A 92 47.97 31.64 -26.19
CA TYR A 92 47.69 32.45 -27.37
C TYR A 92 47.02 33.75 -26.96
N ASN A 93 47.23 34.81 -27.73
CA ASN A 93 46.53 36.07 -27.53
C ASN A 93 45.27 36.13 -28.41
N ASP A 94 44.11 36.45 -27.84
CA ASP A 94 42.85 36.51 -28.60
C ASP A 94 42.57 37.90 -29.22
N GLY A 95 43.48 38.86 -29.01
CA GLY A 95 43.33 40.27 -29.36
C GLY A 95 42.95 41.17 -28.18
N THR A 96 42.58 40.58 -27.04
CA THR A 96 42.12 41.30 -25.84
C THR A 96 42.74 40.78 -24.53
N GLN A 97 43.25 39.55 -24.53
CA GLN A 97 43.87 38.90 -23.38
C GLN A 97 44.72 37.68 -23.82
N TRP A 98 45.52 37.16 -22.90
CA TRP A 98 46.22 35.90 -23.03
C TRP A 98 45.34 34.73 -22.55
N ILE A 99 45.09 33.77 -23.44
CA ILE A 99 44.35 32.56 -23.14
C ILE A 99 45.34 31.39 -23.03
N LYS A 100 45.37 30.74 -21.86
CA LYS A 100 46.17 29.54 -21.67
C LYS A 100 45.58 28.41 -22.53
N ILE A 101 46.42 27.73 -23.29
CA ILE A 101 46.02 26.50 -23.97
C ILE A 101 46.09 25.38 -22.91
N ILE A 102 44.93 24.84 -22.54
CA ILE A 102 44.77 23.75 -21.56
C ILE A 102 44.13 22.56 -22.26
N ASP A 103 44.45 21.34 -21.82
CA ASP A 103 43.74 20.14 -22.23
C ASP A 103 42.32 20.11 -21.60
N ILE A 104 41.31 20.25 -22.45
CA ILE A 104 39.88 20.25 -22.09
C ILE A 104 39.44 18.96 -21.39
N SER A 105 40.19 17.86 -21.54
CA SER A 105 39.89 16.57 -20.89
C SER A 105 39.85 16.62 -19.36
N SER A 106 40.45 17.66 -18.76
CA SER A 106 40.50 17.87 -17.30
C SER A 106 39.35 18.71 -16.72
N THR A 107 38.42 19.22 -17.55
CA THR A 107 37.42 20.22 -17.12
C THR A 107 35.95 19.79 -17.24
N SER A 108 35.65 18.63 -17.84
CA SER A 108 34.28 18.13 -18.02
C SER A 108 33.78 17.30 -16.83
N SER A 109 34.22 17.60 -15.61
CA SER A 109 33.70 16.92 -14.43
C SER A 109 32.37 17.55 -14.01
N LEU A 110 31.31 16.75 -13.87
CA LEU A 110 30.07 17.18 -13.21
C LEU A 110 30.42 17.75 -11.83
N THR A 111 30.19 19.04 -11.60
CA THR A 111 30.68 19.69 -10.37
C THR A 111 29.80 19.34 -9.17
N ASN A 112 28.48 19.26 -9.36
CA ASN A 112 27.52 19.06 -8.28
C ASN A 112 26.45 18.01 -8.63
N ALA A 113 26.02 17.28 -7.60
CA ALA A 113 24.79 16.51 -7.56
C ALA A 113 24.10 16.87 -6.24
N GLU A 114 22.86 17.34 -6.31
CA GLU A 114 22.15 17.86 -5.14
C GLU A 114 20.76 17.27 -5.00
N ASN A 115 20.19 17.42 -3.80
CA ASN A 115 18.79 17.16 -3.49
C ASN A 115 18.27 15.78 -3.93
N GLY A 116 18.72 14.73 -3.24
CA GLY A 116 18.33 13.34 -3.51
C GLY A 116 19.30 12.60 -4.43
N LEU A 117 20.17 13.34 -5.12
CA LEU A 117 21.21 12.81 -5.99
C LEU A 117 22.57 12.78 -5.28
N SER A 118 23.39 11.78 -5.61
CA SER A 118 24.78 11.68 -5.18
C SER A 118 25.69 11.46 -6.39
N LYS A 119 26.91 11.96 -6.32
CA LYS A 119 27.93 11.77 -7.35
C LYS A 119 28.76 10.52 -7.03
N SER A 120 28.94 9.65 -8.01
CA SER A 120 29.82 8.49 -7.95
C SER A 120 30.91 8.63 -9.02
N GLY A 121 32.18 8.71 -8.61
CA GLY A 121 33.29 8.96 -9.53
C GLY A 121 33.23 10.35 -10.19
N ALA A 122 33.86 10.52 -11.35
CA ALA A 122 34.01 11.83 -11.98
C ALA A 122 32.71 12.35 -12.64
N ASN A 123 31.90 11.46 -13.22
CA ASN A 123 30.80 11.81 -14.14
C ASN A 123 29.51 10.99 -13.96
N THR A 124 29.36 10.22 -12.88
CA THR A 124 28.14 9.45 -12.64
C THR A 124 27.31 10.11 -11.54
N VAL A 125 26.01 10.26 -11.79
CA VAL A 125 25.03 10.73 -10.81
C VAL A 125 24.01 9.63 -10.58
N GLN A 126 23.72 9.35 -9.31
CA GLN A 126 22.81 8.30 -8.88
C GLN A 126 21.84 8.80 -7.81
N LEU A 127 20.72 8.11 -7.63
CA LEU A 127 19.84 8.32 -6.47
C LEU A 127 20.56 7.87 -5.20
N GLY A 128 20.22 8.47 -4.05
CA GLY A 128 20.77 8.09 -2.74
C GLY A 128 21.49 9.22 -2.00
N GLY A 129 21.44 10.45 -2.52
CA GLY A 129 21.84 11.64 -1.76
C GLY A 129 20.75 12.09 -0.80
N SER A 130 21.09 12.98 0.14
CA SER A 130 20.09 13.61 1.02
C SER A 130 19.24 14.64 0.27
N LEU A 131 17.96 14.72 0.63
CA LEU A 131 17.12 15.85 0.24
C LEU A 131 17.50 17.07 1.10
N ILE A 132 17.72 18.21 0.46
CA ILE A 132 18.06 19.48 1.13
C ILE A 132 16.94 20.52 1.02
N LYS A 133 15.87 20.18 0.29
CA LYS A 133 14.63 20.94 0.17
C LYS A 133 13.46 20.00 -0.13
N PRO A 134 12.20 20.40 0.15
CA PRO A 134 11.03 19.64 -0.27
C PRO A 134 11.06 19.33 -1.77
N THR A 135 10.68 18.11 -2.14
CA THR A 135 10.76 17.63 -3.53
C THR A 135 9.45 16.93 -3.90
N THR A 136 8.93 17.26 -5.08
CA THR A 136 7.71 16.67 -5.64
C THR A 136 8.03 16.05 -6.98
N ILE A 137 7.69 14.78 -7.15
CA ILE A 137 7.72 14.09 -8.45
C ILE A 137 6.30 14.16 -9.01
N THR A 138 6.11 14.92 -10.10
CA THR A 138 4.79 15.04 -10.75
C THR A 138 4.63 13.95 -11.79
N ALA A 139 3.70 13.03 -11.55
CA ALA A 139 3.32 11.98 -12.48
C ALA A 139 1.96 12.29 -13.15
N SER A 140 1.65 11.56 -14.22
CA SER A 140 0.36 11.60 -14.93
C SER A 140 -0.05 10.18 -15.33
N SER A 141 -1.22 10.03 -15.96
CA SER A 141 -1.66 8.74 -16.50
C SER A 141 -0.76 8.21 -17.62
N VAL A 142 -0.02 9.09 -18.31
CA VAL A 142 0.94 8.72 -19.38
C VAL A 142 2.34 8.57 -18.82
N ASN A 143 2.78 9.51 -17.97
CA ASN A 143 4.11 9.52 -17.36
C ASN A 143 4.00 9.08 -15.90
N THR A 144 4.07 7.78 -15.64
CA THR A 144 3.87 7.19 -14.31
C THR A 144 5.18 7.06 -13.52
N PHE A 145 5.09 6.96 -12.18
CA PHE A 145 6.20 6.62 -11.30
C PHE A 145 6.07 5.17 -10.83
N SER A 146 6.73 4.25 -11.52
CA SER A 146 6.70 2.81 -11.23
C SER A 146 8.05 2.33 -10.68
N LEU A 147 8.00 1.47 -9.66
CA LEU A 147 9.16 0.77 -9.11
C LEU A 147 9.03 -0.71 -9.49
N SER A 148 9.80 -1.15 -10.48
CA SER A 148 9.84 -2.56 -10.90
C SER A 148 10.84 -3.36 -10.05
N GLY A 149 10.56 -4.66 -9.86
CA GLY A 149 11.46 -5.57 -9.14
C GLY A 149 11.41 -5.49 -7.62
N LEU A 150 10.35 -4.91 -7.03
CA LEU A 150 10.15 -4.93 -5.58
C LEU A 150 10.11 -6.36 -5.03
N GLN A 151 10.78 -6.59 -3.90
CA GLN A 151 10.80 -7.88 -3.21
C GLN A 151 9.68 -7.96 -2.16
N PRO A 152 9.22 -9.17 -1.77
CA PRO A 152 8.25 -9.33 -0.68
C PRO A 152 8.78 -8.74 0.63
N GLY A 153 7.91 -8.03 1.35
CA GLY A 153 8.22 -7.45 2.66
C GLY A 153 8.07 -8.44 3.83
N SER A 154 8.57 -8.03 4.99
CA SER A 154 8.44 -8.72 6.27
C SER A 154 7.32 -8.13 7.13
N LYS A 155 6.95 -8.82 8.23
CA LYS A 155 5.94 -8.30 9.18
C LYS A 155 6.41 -7.07 9.98
N SER A 156 7.71 -6.79 10.02
CA SER A 156 8.26 -5.57 10.64
C SER A 156 8.25 -4.37 9.70
N ASP A 157 7.95 -4.58 8.43
CA ASP A 157 7.98 -3.49 7.45
C ASP A 157 6.77 -2.58 7.63
N SER A 158 6.94 -1.32 7.22
CA SER A 158 5.87 -0.34 7.21
C SER A 158 5.23 -0.27 5.82
N LEU A 159 3.92 0.00 5.78
CA LEU A 159 3.24 0.35 4.55
C LEU A 159 3.56 1.81 4.19
N ILE A 160 3.92 2.05 2.94
CA ILE A 160 4.03 3.41 2.40
C ILE A 160 2.65 3.87 1.95
N VAL A 161 2.22 5.02 2.45
CA VAL A 161 0.97 5.69 2.10
C VAL A 161 1.26 7.11 1.67
N SER A 162 0.27 7.80 1.09
CA SER A 162 0.33 9.25 0.88
C SER A 162 -0.69 9.93 1.79
N ASP A 163 -0.32 11.09 2.31
CA ASP A 163 -1.28 11.96 2.99
C ASP A 163 -2.09 12.80 2.00
N PRO A 164 -3.12 13.56 2.44
CA PRO A 164 -3.94 14.37 1.54
C PRO A 164 -3.18 15.45 0.76
N SER A 165 -1.97 15.82 1.19
CA SER A 165 -1.09 16.75 0.49
C SER A 165 -0.15 16.07 -0.52
N GLY A 166 -0.24 14.74 -0.66
CA GLY A 166 0.58 13.95 -1.57
C GLY A 166 1.97 13.59 -1.02
N VAL A 167 2.24 13.89 0.26
CA VAL A 167 3.51 13.55 0.90
C VAL A 167 3.49 12.07 1.31
N LEU A 168 4.54 11.34 0.96
CA LEU A 168 4.69 9.94 1.37
C LEU A 168 4.93 9.83 2.88
N ARG A 169 4.18 8.95 3.53
CA ARG A 169 4.31 8.59 4.93
C ARG A 169 4.44 7.08 5.06
N LYS A 170 4.89 6.64 6.23
CA LYS A 170 4.85 5.24 6.62
C LYS A 170 3.81 5.04 7.71
N ILE A 171 3.10 3.93 7.64
CA ILE A 171 2.26 3.43 8.73
C ILE A 171 2.79 2.05 9.08
N SER A 172 3.08 1.79 10.36
CA SER A 172 3.52 0.45 10.73
C SER A 172 2.37 -0.54 10.56
N PHE A 173 2.68 -1.76 10.08
CA PHE A 173 1.65 -2.78 9.92
C PHE A 173 0.95 -3.13 11.24
N ASN A 174 1.70 -3.08 12.35
CA ASN A 174 1.17 -3.27 13.70
C ASN A 174 0.14 -2.18 14.08
N GLU A 175 0.39 -0.90 13.78
CA GLU A 175 -0.61 0.16 14.02
C GLU A 175 -1.86 -0.01 13.16
N LEU A 176 -1.73 -0.51 11.93
CA LEU A 176 -2.89 -0.73 11.06
C LEU A 176 -3.84 -1.78 11.65
N ILE A 177 -3.30 -2.86 12.20
CA ILE A 177 -4.10 -3.97 12.71
C ILE A 177 -4.60 -3.71 14.15
N GLN A 178 -3.85 -2.97 14.98
CA GLN A 178 -4.32 -2.60 16.31
C GLN A 178 -5.58 -1.71 16.30
N ASN A 179 -5.91 -1.09 15.16
CA ASN A 179 -7.16 -0.33 15.00
C ASN A 179 -8.39 -1.20 14.66
N LEU A 180 -8.24 -2.53 14.51
CA LEU A 180 -9.37 -3.43 14.32
C LEU A 180 -10.08 -3.66 15.67
N ASN A 181 -11.17 -2.92 15.89
CA ASN A 181 -11.96 -3.01 17.11
C ASN A 181 -13.24 -3.84 16.90
N ALA A 182 -13.24 -5.08 17.37
CA ALA A 182 -14.44 -5.90 17.48
C ALA A 182 -15.24 -5.46 18.72
N THR A 183 -16.33 -4.70 18.53
CA THR A 183 -17.01 -3.99 19.65
C THR A 183 -18.36 -4.57 20.08
N ASN A 184 -18.98 -5.45 19.28
CA ASN A 184 -20.29 -6.01 19.58
C ASN A 184 -20.49 -7.39 18.94
N GLY A 185 -20.55 -8.45 19.76
CA GLY A 185 -20.80 -9.84 19.32
C GLY A 185 -19.60 -10.55 18.68
N LEU A 186 -18.55 -9.80 18.35
CA LEU A 186 -17.32 -10.29 17.73
C LEU A 186 -16.15 -10.18 18.72
N SER A 187 -15.19 -11.09 18.57
CA SER A 187 -13.91 -11.15 19.27
C SER A 187 -12.78 -11.00 18.28
N TYR A 188 -11.73 -10.26 18.65
CA TYR A 188 -10.48 -10.18 17.90
C TYR A 188 -9.35 -10.82 18.71
N ASP A 189 -8.67 -11.81 18.13
CA ASP A 189 -7.49 -12.46 18.72
C ASP A 189 -6.21 -11.86 18.11
N PRO A 190 -5.43 -11.07 18.88
CA PRO A 190 -4.20 -10.44 18.38
C PRO A 190 -3.06 -11.43 18.12
N SER A 191 -3.13 -12.66 18.65
CA SER A 191 -2.11 -13.68 18.39
C SER A 191 -2.27 -14.34 17.03
N THR A 192 -3.52 -14.63 16.64
CA THR A 192 -3.86 -15.26 15.36
C THR A 192 -4.31 -14.26 14.29
N HIS A 193 -4.54 -13.00 14.66
CA HIS A 193 -5.09 -11.94 13.82
C HIS A 193 -6.45 -12.33 13.20
N THR A 194 -7.30 -13.00 13.99
CA THR A 194 -8.62 -13.48 13.54
C THR A 194 -9.77 -12.72 14.20
N ILE A 195 -10.85 -12.51 13.45
CA ILE A 195 -12.12 -11.99 13.96
C ILE A 195 -13.12 -13.15 13.96
N SER A 196 -13.72 -13.42 15.12
CA SER A 196 -14.63 -14.55 15.34
C SER A 196 -15.90 -14.13 16.07
N PHE A 197 -16.97 -14.90 15.96
CA PHE A 197 -18.10 -14.81 16.89
C PHE A 197 -17.66 -15.25 18.30
N GLY A 198 -18.31 -14.69 19.32
CA GLY A 198 -18.02 -15.03 20.73
C GLY A 198 -17.59 -13.84 21.60
N GLY A 199 -17.61 -12.63 21.06
CA GLY A 199 -17.49 -11.42 21.88
C GLY A 199 -18.82 -11.06 22.56
N ASN A 200 -18.75 -10.23 23.60
CA ASN A 200 -19.95 -9.75 24.29
C ASN A 200 -20.78 -8.82 23.38
N LEU A 201 -22.11 -8.88 23.52
CA LEU A 201 -23.00 -7.86 23.00
C LEU A 201 -22.97 -6.65 23.94
N THR A 202 -22.54 -5.50 23.45
CA THR A 202 -22.46 -4.23 24.21
C THR A 202 -23.63 -3.29 23.91
N ARG A 203 -24.45 -3.66 22.92
CA ARG A 203 -25.69 -2.97 22.53
C ARG A 203 -26.70 -3.98 21.98
N PRO A 204 -28.02 -3.67 22.01
CA PRO A 204 -29.03 -4.50 21.36
C PRO A 204 -28.67 -4.76 19.88
N THR A 205 -28.86 -6.00 19.43
CA THR A 205 -28.49 -6.45 18.09
C THR A 205 -29.63 -7.24 17.47
N THR A 206 -29.97 -6.91 16.23
CA THR A 206 -31.01 -7.60 15.45
C THR A 206 -30.37 -8.19 14.20
N ILE A 207 -30.65 -9.48 13.95
CA ILE A 207 -30.29 -10.16 12.71
C ILE A 207 -31.56 -10.21 11.86
N ASN A 208 -31.60 -9.41 10.80
CA ASN A 208 -32.73 -9.43 9.86
C ASN A 208 -32.58 -10.60 8.90
N THR A 209 -33.59 -11.46 8.84
CA THR A 209 -33.66 -12.60 7.93
C THR A 209 -34.90 -12.49 7.06
N ASP A 210 -34.90 -13.20 5.93
CA ASP A 210 -36.05 -13.34 5.05
C ASP A 210 -36.10 -14.76 4.46
N ALA A 211 -37.05 -15.01 3.55
CA ALA A 211 -37.22 -16.33 2.92
C ALA A 211 -36.02 -16.79 2.07
N THR A 212 -35.17 -15.87 1.63
CA THR A 212 -33.93 -16.12 0.88
C THR A 212 -32.71 -16.08 1.80
N ASN A 213 -32.62 -15.07 2.66
CA ASN A 213 -31.53 -14.85 3.61
C ASN A 213 -31.90 -15.40 4.99
N THR A 214 -31.81 -16.73 5.13
CA THR A 214 -32.19 -17.44 6.37
C THR A 214 -31.03 -17.54 7.38
N LEU A 215 -31.34 -17.77 8.66
CA LEU A 215 -30.37 -18.12 9.70
C LEU A 215 -30.48 -19.63 10.02
N SER A 216 -29.60 -20.43 9.46
CA SER A 216 -29.53 -21.88 9.74
C SER A 216 -28.38 -22.20 10.70
N ILE A 217 -28.65 -22.97 11.76
CA ILE A 217 -27.62 -23.54 12.63
C ILE A 217 -27.66 -25.06 12.43
N THR A 218 -26.65 -25.59 11.73
CA THR A 218 -26.53 -27.02 11.41
C THR A 218 -25.57 -27.72 12.36
N GLY A 219 -25.72 -29.04 12.54
CA GLY A 219 -24.81 -29.83 13.39
C GLY A 219 -25.09 -29.69 14.90
N LEU A 220 -26.31 -29.29 15.27
CA LEU A 220 -26.76 -29.28 16.67
C LEU A 220 -26.74 -30.69 17.26
N GLN A 221 -26.32 -30.82 18.52
CA GLN A 221 -26.38 -32.07 19.28
C GLN A 221 -27.69 -32.15 20.08
N THR A 222 -28.11 -33.36 20.46
CA THR A 222 -29.29 -33.59 21.29
C THR A 222 -29.05 -33.07 22.72
N GLY A 223 -29.98 -32.26 23.22
CA GLY A 223 -29.98 -31.79 24.61
C GLY A 223 -30.64 -32.75 25.60
N SER A 224 -30.62 -32.37 26.87
CA SER A 224 -31.25 -33.04 28.01
C SER A 224 -32.45 -32.25 28.55
N ASP A 225 -33.16 -32.79 29.53
CA ASP A 225 -34.26 -32.11 30.23
C ASP A 225 -33.81 -30.98 31.18
N ALA A 226 -32.50 -30.93 31.47
CA ALA A 226 -31.87 -29.83 32.19
C ALA A 226 -31.60 -28.58 31.31
N ASP A 227 -31.61 -28.75 29.98
CA ASP A 227 -31.35 -27.65 29.06
C ASP A 227 -32.56 -26.72 28.91
N ASN A 228 -32.30 -25.50 28.43
CA ASN A 228 -33.36 -24.57 28.08
C ASN A 228 -33.70 -24.67 26.58
N ILE A 229 -34.97 -24.46 26.27
CA ILE A 229 -35.48 -24.29 24.91
C ILE A 229 -35.33 -22.82 24.52
N LEU A 230 -34.72 -22.58 23.37
CA LEU A 230 -34.63 -21.25 22.76
C LEU A 230 -36.01 -20.85 22.22
N VAL A 231 -36.49 -19.68 22.61
CA VAL A 231 -37.77 -19.13 22.16
C VAL A 231 -37.59 -17.68 21.73
N ALA A 232 -38.51 -17.16 20.93
CA ALA A 232 -38.52 -15.75 20.56
C ALA A 232 -39.77 -15.08 21.14
N ASP A 233 -39.60 -13.84 21.61
CA ASP A 233 -40.72 -12.99 21.96
C ASP A 233 -41.54 -12.63 20.71
N PRO A 234 -42.86 -12.90 20.66
CA PRO A 234 -43.63 -12.74 19.43
C PRO A 234 -43.82 -11.29 18.99
N ALA A 235 -43.70 -10.32 19.91
CA ALA A 235 -43.88 -8.91 19.59
C ALA A 235 -42.55 -8.23 19.23
N THR A 236 -41.47 -8.58 19.92
CA THR A 236 -40.17 -7.89 19.81
C THR A 236 -39.12 -8.68 19.03
N GLY A 237 -39.33 -9.99 18.80
CA GLY A 237 -38.34 -10.88 18.19
C GLY A 237 -37.13 -11.17 19.07
N VAL A 238 -37.09 -10.65 20.31
CA VAL A 238 -35.98 -10.89 21.24
C VAL A 238 -35.92 -12.36 21.61
N VAL A 239 -34.75 -12.96 21.41
CA VAL A 239 -34.47 -14.34 21.77
C VAL A 239 -34.41 -14.47 23.30
N LYS A 240 -35.16 -15.44 23.83
CA LYS A 240 -35.28 -15.77 25.25
C LYS A 240 -35.11 -17.29 25.41
N SER A 241 -35.12 -17.76 26.65
CA SER A 241 -35.06 -19.19 26.96
C SER A 241 -36.16 -19.57 27.94
N VAL A 242 -36.69 -20.79 27.80
CA VAL A 242 -37.62 -21.42 28.76
C VAL A 242 -37.09 -22.79 29.15
N SER A 243 -37.18 -23.17 30.43
CA SER A 243 -36.65 -24.46 30.90
C SER A 243 -37.44 -25.63 30.28
N ALA A 244 -36.74 -26.62 29.72
CA ALA A 244 -37.39 -27.77 29.08
C ALA A 244 -38.28 -28.56 30.07
N SER A 245 -37.84 -28.70 31.32
CA SER A 245 -38.60 -29.33 32.41
C SER A 245 -39.95 -28.65 32.71
N SER A 246 -40.09 -27.36 32.41
CA SER A 246 -41.35 -26.63 32.59
C SER A 246 -42.43 -27.05 31.59
N MET A 247 -42.03 -27.56 30.41
CA MET A 247 -42.93 -28.09 29.40
C MET A 247 -43.41 -29.51 29.73
N ALA A 248 -42.60 -30.30 30.44
CA ALA A 248 -42.91 -31.69 30.80
C ALA A 248 -43.89 -31.84 31.98
N SER A 249 -44.01 -30.82 32.83
CA SER A 249 -44.82 -30.86 34.06
C SER A 249 -46.30 -30.45 33.88
N GLY A 250 -46.82 -30.58 32.65
CA GLY A 250 -48.15 -30.09 32.28
C GLY A 250 -49.32 -30.85 32.92
N ARG A 251 -49.17 -32.13 33.31
CA ARG A 251 -50.28 -32.98 33.78
C ARG A 251 -50.23 -33.20 35.30
N LYS A 252 -51.32 -32.86 36.00
CA LYS A 252 -51.55 -33.28 37.39
C LYS A 252 -52.72 -34.26 37.49
N VAL A 253 -52.69 -35.10 38.53
CA VAL A 253 -53.75 -36.07 38.82
C VAL A 253 -54.25 -35.83 40.23
N ALA A 254 -55.56 -35.66 40.39
CA ALA A 254 -56.22 -35.72 41.69
C ALA A 254 -57.04 -37.02 41.79
N VAL A 255 -57.05 -37.63 42.98
CA VAL A 255 -57.78 -38.86 43.26
C VAL A 255 -58.66 -38.64 44.48
N TYR A 256 -59.95 -38.94 44.35
CA TYR A 256 -60.96 -38.77 45.41
C TYR A 256 -61.69 -40.09 45.65
N LYS A 257 -62.20 -40.26 46.88
CA LYS A 257 -63.25 -41.23 47.19
C LYS A 257 -64.56 -40.48 47.34
N ALA A 258 -65.54 -40.79 46.52
CA ALA A 258 -66.83 -40.13 46.56
C ALA A 258 -67.62 -40.50 47.82
N THR A 259 -68.38 -39.54 48.32
CA THR A 259 -69.48 -39.80 49.26
C THR A 259 -70.77 -40.09 48.48
N ASP A 260 -71.74 -40.73 49.12
CA ASP A 260 -73.00 -41.10 48.47
C ASP A 260 -73.72 -39.85 47.94
N GLY A 261 -74.09 -39.86 46.66
CA GLY A 261 -74.72 -38.75 45.95
C GLY A 261 -73.78 -37.61 45.51
N GLN A 262 -72.47 -37.69 45.76
CA GLN A 262 -71.55 -36.59 45.44
C GLN A 262 -71.32 -36.45 43.93
N LEU A 263 -71.46 -35.22 43.40
CA LEU A 263 -71.22 -34.92 41.98
C LEU A 263 -70.14 -33.85 41.75
N ASN A 264 -69.81 -33.04 42.76
CA ASN A 264 -68.82 -31.96 42.63
C ASN A 264 -67.45 -32.39 43.17
N PHE A 265 -66.40 -32.22 42.36
CA PHE A 265 -65.03 -32.58 42.71
C PHE A 265 -64.06 -31.44 42.36
N PRO A 266 -63.14 -31.07 43.28
CA PRO A 266 -62.16 -30.03 43.00
C PRO A 266 -61.12 -30.48 41.97
N THR A 267 -60.61 -29.54 41.18
CA THR A 267 -59.59 -29.80 40.16
C THR A 267 -58.18 -29.43 40.64
N PRO A 268 -57.11 -30.12 40.18
CA PRO A 268 -55.72 -29.81 40.55
C PRO A 268 -55.25 -28.37 40.26
N TYR A 269 -55.83 -27.74 39.24
CA TYR A 269 -55.60 -26.37 38.79
C TYR A 269 -56.94 -25.69 38.46
N PRO A 270 -57.02 -24.35 38.47
CA PRO A 270 -58.15 -23.65 37.88
C PRO A 270 -58.39 -24.11 36.44
N ILE A 271 -59.66 -24.30 36.08
CA ILE A 271 -60.07 -24.84 34.79
C ILE A 271 -59.81 -23.79 33.70
N SER A 272 -58.87 -24.06 32.80
CA SER A 272 -58.61 -23.22 31.62
C SER A 272 -59.48 -23.62 30.43
N SER A 273 -59.66 -24.93 30.20
CA SER A 273 -60.58 -25.52 29.23
C SER A 273 -61.03 -26.89 29.73
N ALA A 274 -62.26 -27.30 29.39
CA ALA A 274 -62.76 -28.65 29.66
C ALA A 274 -61.96 -29.72 28.89
N ASP A 275 -61.45 -29.40 27.69
CA ASP A 275 -60.66 -30.32 26.86
C ASP A 275 -59.32 -30.72 27.50
N LYS A 276 -58.88 -29.96 28.52
CA LYS A 276 -57.68 -30.25 29.30
C LYS A 276 -57.98 -31.06 30.55
N ILE A 277 -59.17 -31.64 30.67
CA ILE A 277 -59.58 -32.43 31.82
C ILE A 277 -60.11 -33.77 31.33
N GLN A 278 -59.61 -34.86 31.92
CA GLN A 278 -60.19 -36.19 31.78
C GLN A 278 -60.58 -36.72 33.16
N VAL A 279 -61.76 -37.32 33.24
CA VAL A 279 -62.35 -37.77 34.50
C VAL A 279 -62.71 -39.24 34.38
N TYR A 280 -62.25 -40.02 35.34
CA TYR A 280 -62.54 -41.44 35.42
C TYR A 280 -63.26 -41.75 36.73
N ARG A 281 -64.33 -42.55 36.67
CA ARG A 281 -64.99 -43.16 37.83
C ARG A 281 -64.74 -44.66 37.81
N ASN A 282 -64.08 -45.20 38.84
CA ASN A 282 -63.71 -46.62 38.93
C ASN A 282 -63.01 -47.17 37.67
N GLY A 283 -62.22 -46.32 37.00
CA GLY A 283 -61.47 -46.67 35.79
C GLY A 283 -62.21 -46.49 34.46
N ALA A 284 -63.51 -46.16 34.45
CA ALA A 284 -64.24 -45.79 33.23
C ALA A 284 -64.25 -44.27 33.05
N GLU A 285 -63.98 -43.79 31.84
CA GLU A 285 -64.09 -42.36 31.50
C GLU A 285 -65.56 -41.94 31.57
N ILE A 286 -65.83 -40.79 32.20
CA ILE A 286 -67.18 -40.29 32.40
C ILE A 286 -67.29 -38.84 31.97
N ASP A 287 -68.50 -38.46 31.54
CA ASP A 287 -68.81 -37.09 31.19
C ASP A 287 -68.91 -36.19 32.42
N PHE A 288 -68.53 -34.93 32.22
CA PHE A 288 -68.61 -33.89 33.24
C PHE A 288 -69.05 -32.56 32.63
N SER A 289 -69.28 -31.60 33.52
CA SER A 289 -69.43 -30.20 33.20
C SER A 289 -68.34 -29.42 33.92
N ALA A 290 -67.74 -28.48 33.19
CA ALA A 290 -66.65 -27.65 33.67
C ALA A 290 -66.87 -26.23 33.17
N THR A 291 -66.62 -25.25 34.06
CA THR A 291 -66.70 -23.83 33.72
C THR A 291 -65.31 -23.24 33.80
N ALA A 292 -64.88 -22.54 32.74
CA ALA A 292 -63.58 -21.88 32.73
C ALA A 292 -63.46 -20.87 33.89
N GLY A 293 -62.33 -20.86 34.58
CA GLY A 293 -62.08 -20.07 35.80
C GLY A 293 -62.57 -20.71 37.10
N ALA A 294 -63.42 -21.74 37.05
CA ALA A 294 -63.79 -22.50 38.25
C ALA A 294 -62.63 -23.41 38.73
N SER A 295 -62.74 -23.93 39.95
CA SER A 295 -61.77 -24.87 40.54
C SER A 295 -62.39 -26.22 40.89
N SER A 296 -63.54 -26.54 40.28
CA SER A 296 -64.23 -27.83 40.44
C SER A 296 -65.01 -28.20 39.18
N ILE A 297 -65.22 -29.50 38.99
CA ILE A 297 -66.09 -30.08 37.97
C ILE A 297 -67.35 -30.65 38.62
N ILE A 298 -68.41 -30.75 37.83
CA ILE A 298 -69.63 -31.47 38.22
C ILE A 298 -69.81 -32.64 37.26
N LEU A 299 -69.80 -33.86 37.78
CA LEU A 299 -70.03 -35.07 36.98
C LEU A 299 -71.45 -35.04 36.41
N LYS A 300 -71.61 -35.47 35.16
CA LYS A 300 -72.93 -35.63 34.57
C LYS A 300 -73.44 -37.04 34.88
N PRO A 301 -74.57 -37.18 35.60
CA PRO A 301 -75.19 -38.49 35.78
C PRO A 301 -75.54 -39.09 34.42
N ASP A 302 -75.34 -40.40 34.26
CA ASP A 302 -75.88 -41.13 33.12
C ASP A 302 -77.42 -41.12 33.22
N ALA A 303 -78.13 -40.98 32.10
CA ALA A 303 -79.58 -40.91 32.02
C ALA A 303 -80.28 -42.16 32.60
N VAL A 304 -79.53 -43.24 32.85
CA VAL A 304 -80.02 -44.51 33.40
C VAL A 304 -79.87 -44.60 34.93
N PHE A 305 -79.00 -43.77 35.56
CA PHE A 305 -78.66 -43.85 36.98
C PHE A 305 -78.56 -42.44 37.61
N ASP A 306 -79.71 -41.82 37.86
CA ASP A 306 -79.90 -40.42 38.31
C ASP A 306 -79.51 -40.14 39.79
N SER A 307 -78.71 -40.99 40.43
CA SER A 307 -78.46 -40.92 41.89
C SER A 307 -77.06 -40.48 42.32
N GLY A 308 -76.22 -39.99 41.40
CA GLY A 308 -74.87 -39.52 41.73
C GLY A 308 -73.83 -40.62 41.96
N CYS A 309 -72.68 -40.28 42.54
CA CYS A 309 -71.66 -41.27 42.90
C CYS A 309 -72.10 -42.11 44.10
N PHE A 310 -71.64 -43.37 44.18
CA PHE A 310 -71.83 -44.21 45.36
C PHE A 310 -70.70 -43.97 46.36
N ALA A 311 -71.00 -44.14 47.64
CA ALA A 311 -69.97 -44.10 48.68
C ALA A 311 -68.82 -45.07 48.38
N GLY A 312 -67.61 -44.54 48.24
CA GLY A 312 -66.40 -45.32 47.97
C GLY A 312 -65.94 -45.36 46.52
N ASP A 313 -66.70 -44.79 45.57
CA ASP A 313 -66.27 -44.67 44.18
C ASP A 313 -64.97 -43.87 44.07
N GLU A 314 -64.01 -44.38 43.30
CA GLU A 314 -62.77 -43.67 43.00
C GLU A 314 -62.96 -42.72 41.83
N ILE A 315 -62.75 -41.43 42.05
CA ILE A 315 -62.75 -40.40 41.01
C ILE A 315 -61.33 -39.94 40.75
N LYS A 316 -60.82 -40.17 39.54
CA LYS A 316 -59.52 -39.68 39.07
C LYS A 316 -59.71 -38.54 38.09
N ILE A 317 -59.12 -37.39 38.38
CA ILE A 317 -59.14 -36.20 37.52
C ILE A 317 -57.72 -35.95 37.03
N TYR A 318 -57.49 -36.16 35.74
CA TYR A 318 -56.28 -35.78 35.04
C TYR A 318 -56.49 -34.39 34.45
N GLN A 319 -55.59 -33.46 34.74
CA GLN A 319 -55.68 -32.09 34.25
C GLN A 319 -54.36 -31.62 33.67
N TRP A 320 -54.43 -31.09 32.44
CA TRP A 320 -53.31 -30.47 31.74
C TRP A 320 -53.33 -28.94 31.88
N LYS A 321 -52.15 -28.33 32.00
CA LYS A 321 -51.98 -26.88 32.02
C LYS A 321 -52.24 -26.24 30.65
#